data_AF-A0A443RVZ5-F1
#
_entry.id   AF-A0A443RVZ5-F1
#
_cell.length_a   1.000
_cell.length_b   1.000
_cell.length_c   1.000
_cell.angle_alpha   90.00
_cell.angle_beta   90.00
_cell.angle_gamma   90.00
#
_symmetry.space_group_name_H-M   'P 1'
#
loop_
_entity.id
_entity.type
_entity.pdbx_description
1 polymer ?
#
loop_
_entity_poly.entity_id
_entity_poly.type
_entity_poly.pdbx_seq_one_letter_code
_entity_poly.pdbx_strand_id
1 'polypeptide(L)' 'MNFGGIGTIIGHEITHAFDNRGSMFDESGRMVNWWRKDTREKYEEKVKCFERQYSRQVEPVTGKKVTYKGQSR' A
#
# COMPACT_ATOMS: atom_id res chain seq x y z
N MET A 1 5.03 25.45 7.48
CA MET A 1 5.63 24.12 7.69
C MET A 1 4.57 23.12 8.18
N ASN A 2 3.44 22.98 7.47
CA ASN A 2 2.30 22.15 7.91
C ASN A 2 2.03 20.95 6.97
N PHE A 3 2.56 20.99 5.75
CA PHE A 3 2.35 19.94 4.74
C PHE A 3 3.13 18.65 5.03
N GLY A 4 4.34 18.75 5.61
CA GLY A 4 5.16 17.57 5.91
C GLY A 4 4.67 16.73 7.11
N GLY A 5 3.91 17.34 8.02
CA GLY A 5 3.31 16.64 9.17
C GLY A 5 1.90 16.18 8.85
N ILE A 6 0.93 17.08 9.05
CA ILE A 6 -0.51 16.77 8.88
C ILE A 6 -0.84 16.39 7.44
N GLY A 7 -0.23 17.07 6.45
CA GLY A 7 -0.46 16.74 5.04
C GLY A 7 -0.04 15.31 4.68
N THR A 8 1.08 14.82 5.24
CA THR A 8 1.52 13.43 5.07
C THR A 8 0.56 12.43 5.69
N ILE A 9 0.02 12.74 6.88
CA ILE A 9 -0.97 11.87 7.56
C ILE A 9 -2.26 11.80 6.74
N ILE A 10 -2.80 12.94 6.31
CA ILE A 10 -4.01 12.96 5.47
C ILE A 10 -3.76 12.17 4.18
N GLY A 11 -2.60 12.36 3.54
CA GLY A 11 -2.21 11.60 2.36
C GLY A 11 -2.13 10.09 2.63
N HIS A 12 -1.59 9.68 3.78
CA HIS A 12 -1.52 8.29 4.21
C HIS A 12 -2.90 7.65 4.28
N GLU A 13 -3.85 8.31 4.96
CA GLU A 13 -5.21 7.80 5.10
C GLU A 13 -5.94 7.72 3.75
N ILE A 14 -5.75 8.72 2.87
CA ILE A 14 -6.31 8.68 1.50
C ILE A 14 -5.71 7.50 0.72
N THR A 15 -4.41 7.25 0.83
CA THR A 15 -3.77 6.14 0.10
C THR A 15 -4.23 4.76 0.55
N HIS A 16 -4.77 4.59 1.76
CA HIS A 16 -5.36 3.32 2.19
C HIS A 16 -6.58 2.91 1.37
N ALA A 17 -7.34 3.85 0.82
CA ALA A 17 -8.41 3.53 -0.14
C ALA A 17 -7.88 2.90 -1.43
N PHE A 18 -6.58 2.98 -1.71
CA PHE A 18 -5.94 2.47 -2.92
C PHE A 18 -4.82 1.46 -2.66
N ASP A 19 -4.66 1.01 -1.40
CA ASP A 19 -3.72 -0.06 -1.09
C ASP A 19 -4.25 -1.42 -1.60
N ASN A 20 -3.50 -2.49 -1.37
CA ASN A 20 -3.83 -3.82 -1.86
C ASN A 20 -5.24 -4.29 -1.48
N ARG A 21 -5.79 -3.80 -0.37
CA ARG A 21 -7.13 -4.10 0.12
C ARG A 21 -8.13 -3.04 -0.29
N GLY A 22 -7.83 -1.77 -0.04
CA GLY A 22 -8.72 -0.66 -0.35
C GLY A 22 -9.08 -0.60 -1.83
N SER A 23 -8.11 -0.89 -2.71
CA SER A 23 -8.32 -0.90 -4.17
C SER A 23 -9.35 -1.92 -4.66
N MET A 24 -9.76 -2.88 -3.83
CA MET A 24 -10.81 -3.85 -4.16
C MET A 24 -12.22 -3.35 -3.87
N PHE A 25 -12.37 -2.18 -3.25
CA PHE A 25 -13.66 -1.58 -2.90
C PHE A 25 -13.96 -0.40 -3.81
N ASP A 26 -15.20 -0.31 -4.29
CA ASP A 26 -15.69 0.86 -5.02
C ASP A 26 -15.96 2.05 -4.09
N GLU A 27 -16.40 3.18 -4.64
CA GLU A 27 -16.71 4.40 -3.88
C GLU A 27 -17.80 4.23 -2.83
N SER A 28 -18.63 3.18 -2.97
CA SER A 28 -19.70 2.84 -2.02
C SER A 28 -19.24 1.82 -0.97
N GLY A 29 -17.96 1.39 -1.00
CA GLY A 29 -17.42 0.39 -0.10
C GLY A 29 -17.83 -1.04 -0.45
N ARG A 30 -18.25 -1.32 -1.69
CA ARG A 30 -18.57 -2.68 -2.14
C ARG A 30 -17.34 -3.33 -2.74
N MET A 31 -17.11 -4.60 -2.41
CA MET A 31 -16.01 -5.37 -2.97
C MET A 31 -16.32 -5.74 -4.42
N VAL A 32 -15.75 -4.99 -5.37
CA VAL A 32 -15.92 -5.21 -6.80
C VAL A 32 -14.66 -4.77 -7.53
N ASN A 33 -14.24 -5.53 -8.54
CA ASN A 33 -13.16 -5.10 -9.39
C ASN A 33 -13.66 -3.99 -10.33
N TRP A 34 -13.39 -2.74 -9.97
CA TRP A 34 -13.69 -1.55 -10.77
C TRP A 34 -12.52 -1.13 -11.68
N TRP A 35 -11.40 -1.86 -11.65
CA TRP A 35 -10.24 -1.59 -12.48
C TRP A 35 -10.37 -2.22 -13.86
N ARG A 36 -9.80 -1.55 -14.86
CA ARG A 36 -9.46 -2.23 -16.11
C ARG A 36 -8.36 -3.26 -15.86
N LYS A 37 -8.40 -4.37 -16.60
CA LYS A 37 -7.49 -5.51 -16.44
C LYS A 37 -6.02 -5.10 -16.56
N ASP A 38 -5.67 -4.31 -17.57
CA ASP A 38 -4.32 -3.81 -17.83
C ASP A 38 -3.80 -2.90 -16.70
N THR A 39 -4.66 -2.04 -16.15
CA THR A 39 -4.28 -1.20 -15.00
C THR A 39 -4.06 -2.04 -13.75
N ARG A 40 -4.89 -3.07 -13.53
CA ARG A 40 -4.74 -3.97 -12.38
C ARG A 40 -3.43 -4.75 -12.44
N GLU A 41 -3.07 -5.27 -13.61
CA GLU A 41 -1.80 -5.99 -13.82
C GLU A 41 -0.60 -5.09 -13.51
N LYS A 42 -0.60 -3.85 -14.02
CA LYS A 42 0.47 -2.87 -13.74
C LYS A 42 0.53 -2.46 -12.27
N TYR A 43 -0.62 -2.36 -11.60
CA TYR A 43 -0.68 -2.09 -10.17
C TYR A 43 -0.01 -3.22 -9.37
N GLU A 44 -0.36 -4.48 -9.67
CA GLU A 44 0.22 -5.65 -8.99
C GLU A 44 1.74 -5.77 -9.22
N GLU A 45 2.23 -5.43 -10.41
CA GLU A 45 3.67 -5.36 -10.67
C GLU A 45 4.38 -4.37 -9.74
N LYS A 46 3.80 -3.17 -9.57
CA LYS A 46 4.34 -2.15 -8.66
C LYS A 46 4.28 -2.59 -7.21
N VAL A 47 3.18 -3.21 -6.78
CA VAL A 47 3.07 -3.78 -5.42
C VAL A 47 4.21 -4.76 -5.16
N LYS A 48 4.45 -5.72 -6.05
CA LYS A 48 5.56 -6.69 -5.94
C LYS A 48 6.93 -6.02 -5.85
N CYS A 49 7.11 -4.86 -6.50
CA CYS A 49 8.34 -4.09 -6.37
C CYS A 49 8.56 -3.63 -4.92
N PHE A 50 7.55 -3.02 -4.31
CA PHE A 50 7.60 -2.58 -2.91
C PHE A 50 7.74 -3.76 -1.94
N GLU A 51 7.03 -4.87 -2.16
CA GLU A 51 7.18 -6.07 -1.35
C GLU A 51 8.64 -6.55 -1.31
N ARG A 52 9.29 -6.61 -2.48
CA ARG A 52 10.71 -6.99 -2.58
C ARG A 52 11.64 -5.98 -1.90
N GLN A 53 11.36 -4.69 -2.02
CA GLN A 53 12.18 -3.64 -1.40
C GLN A 53 12.18 -3.79 0.13
N TYR A 54 10.99 -3.90 0.74
CA TYR A 54 10.87 -3.98 2.19
C TYR A 54 11.26 -5.34 2.75
N SER A 55 11.04 -6.44 2.01
CA SER A 55 11.45 -7.79 2.45
C SER A 55 12.96 -8.00 2.53
N ARG A 56 13.76 -7.10 1.93
CA ARG A 56 15.23 -7.11 2.02
C ARG A 56 15.76 -6.40 3.26
N GLN A 57 14.90 -5.67 3.98
CA GLN A 57 15.31 -4.91 5.16
C GLN A 57 15.45 -5.84 6.37
N VAL A 58 16.47 -5.57 7.17
CA VAL A 58 16.68 -6.19 8.48
C VAL A 58 16.53 -5.09 9.51
N GLU A 59 15.69 -5.33 10.51
CA GLU A 59 15.49 -4.40 11.60
C GLU A 59 16.77 -4.34 12.44
N PRO A 60 17.41 -3.16 12.57
CA PRO A 60 18.78 -3.03 13.06
C PRO A 60 18.94 -3.39 14.53
N VAL A 61 17.88 -3.32 15.35
CA VAL A 61 17.92 -3.60 16.78
C VAL A 61 17.68 -5.08 17.05
N THR A 62 16.66 -5.70 16.43
CA THR A 62 16.33 -7.11 16.69
C THR A 62 16.96 -8.10 15.70
N GLY A 63 17.55 -7.63 14.61
CA GLY A 63 18.11 -8.48 13.54
C GLY A 63 17.05 -9.27 12.76
N LYS A 64 15.75 -8.99 12.98
CA LYS A 64 14.65 -9.67 12.30
C LYS A 64 14.50 -9.14 10.87
N LYS A 65 14.33 -10.04 9.91
CA LYS A 65 13.93 -9.66 8.55
C LYS A 65 12.53 -9.07 8.60
N VAL A 66 12.35 -7.91 7.96
CA VAL A 66 11.03 -7.31 7.80
C VAL A 66 10.22 -8.21 6.87
N THR A 67 9.11 -8.75 7.37
CA THR A 67 8.14 -9.48 6.54
C THR A 67 7.03 -8.51 6.17
N TYR A 68 7.06 -8.03 4.93
CA TYR A 68 6.02 -7.15 4.43
C TYR A 68 4.79 -7.98 4.05
N LYS A 69 3.68 -7.78 4.77
CA LYS A 69 2.39 -8.48 4.50
C LYS A 69 1.43 -7.64 3.65
N GLY A 70 1.89 -6.53 3.06
CA GLY A 70 1.04 -5.66 2.25
C GLY A 70 -0.08 -4.97 3.02
N GLN A 71 -0.21 -5.14 4.34
CA GLN A 71 -1.35 -4.63 5.09
C GLN A 71 -0.97 -3.33 5.80
N SER A 72 -1.68 -2.26 5.46
CA SER A 72 -1.92 -1.17 6.40
C SER A 72 -2.66 -1.72 7.63
N ARG A 73 -2.33 -1.19 8.82
CA ARG A 73 -2.93 -1.59 10.10
C ARG A 73 -4.19 -0.80 10.36
#